data_AF-A0A2E2XDL2-F1
#
_entry.id   AF-A0A2E2XDL2-F1
#
_cell.length_a   1.000
_cell.length_b   1.000
_cell.length_c   1.000
_cell.angle_alpha   90.00
_cell.angle_beta   90.00
_cell.angle_gamma   90.00
#
_symmetry.space_group_name_H-M   'P 1'
#
loop_
_entity.id
_entity.type
_entity.pdbx_description
1 polymer ?
#
loop_
_entity_poly.entity_id
_entity_poly.type
_entity_poly.pdbx_seq_one_letter_code
_entity_poly.pdbx_strand_id
1 'polypeptide(L)'
;MSFFSQHPLARQALDILDRRAQWSPTLEKIIARYDGAPEDLQLALKEQMEETLVDLASLIDRMPDAPIGLIMARRLSLLDCFYTRATKKGAAGSEFWNPLEESFPDFSEEGEDAHFYTASERFPASDIVKKWSKEHLQ
;
A
#
# COMPACT_ATOMS: atom_id res chain seq x y z
N MET A 1 13.12 5.73 10.00
CA MET A 1 13.91 5.37 8.79
C MET A 1 12.93 4.98 7.70
N SER A 2 13.13 5.39 6.45
CA SER A 2 12.23 5.01 5.33
C SER A 2 12.38 3.52 5.00
N PHE A 3 11.27 2.86 4.65
CA PHE A 3 11.24 1.48 4.15
C PHE A 3 12.27 1.25 3.04
N PHE A 4 12.31 2.14 2.04
CA PHE A 4 13.23 2.00 0.91
C PHE A 4 14.69 2.16 1.30
N SER A 5 15.01 2.76 2.46
CA SER A 5 16.38 2.79 2.97
C SER A 5 16.85 1.44 3.51
N GLN A 6 15.93 0.55 3.88
CA GLN A 6 16.22 -0.77 4.45
C GLN A 6 16.11 -1.90 3.43
N HIS A 7 15.53 -1.62 2.26
CA HIS A 7 15.25 -2.59 1.20
C HIS A 7 15.97 -2.22 -0.10
N PRO A 8 17.23 -2.69 -0.30
CA PRO A 8 18.07 -2.22 -1.40
C PRO A 8 17.52 -2.59 -2.79
N LEU A 9 16.84 -3.73 -2.93
CA LEU A 9 16.19 -4.12 -4.19
C LEU A 9 14.99 -3.23 -4.50
N ALA A 10 14.12 -2.99 -3.51
CA ALA A 10 13.01 -2.06 -3.65
C ALA A 10 13.52 -0.65 -4.01
N ARG A 11 14.60 -0.20 -3.38
CA ARG A 11 15.23 1.10 -3.68
C ARG A 11 15.74 1.18 -5.11
N GLN A 12 16.50 0.18 -5.55
CA GLN A 12 17.05 0.14 -6.90
C GLN A 12 15.94 0.12 -7.96
N ALA A 13 14.90 -0.69 -7.74
CA ALA A 13 13.74 -0.74 -8.62
C ALA A 13 13.01 0.61 -8.67
N LEU A 14 12.82 1.25 -7.52
CA LEU A 14 12.20 2.56 -7.42
C LEU A 14 13.04 3.65 -8.09
N ASP A 15 14.37 3.62 -7.98
CA ASP A 15 15.25 4.56 -8.69
C ASP A 15 15.17 4.41 -10.23
N ILE A 16 14.79 3.24 -10.74
CA ILE A 16 14.51 3.01 -12.16
C ILE A 16 13.14 3.59 -12.53
N LEU A 17 12.12 3.33 -11.70
CA LEU A 17 10.73 3.73 -11.90
C LEU A 17 10.52 5.26 -11.75
N ASP A 18 11.19 5.88 -10.77
CA ASP A 18 11.07 7.30 -10.44
C ASP A 18 11.61 8.22 -11.53
N ARG A 19 12.44 7.70 -12.44
CA ARG A 19 12.84 8.43 -13.67
C ARG A 19 11.66 8.73 -14.58
N ARG A 20 10.56 7.99 -14.43
CA ARG A 20 9.34 8.12 -15.25
C ARG A 20 8.19 8.75 -14.48
N ALA A 21 8.05 8.45 -13.20
CA ALA A 21 7.01 9.03 -12.37
C ALA A 21 7.41 8.97 -10.89
N GLN A 22 7.30 10.08 -10.16
CA GLN A 22 7.80 10.24 -8.79
C GLN A 22 6.90 9.52 -7.77
N TRP A 23 6.96 8.19 -7.74
CA TRP A 23 6.07 7.35 -6.93
C TRP A 23 6.54 7.18 -5.50
N SER A 24 7.85 7.38 -5.23
CA SER A 24 8.43 7.23 -3.89
C SER A 24 7.55 7.80 -2.77
N PRO A 25 7.12 9.08 -2.80
CA PRO A 25 6.37 9.65 -1.67
C PRO A 25 5.01 8.99 -1.47
N THR A 26 4.32 8.63 -2.56
CA THR A 26 3.01 7.97 -2.50
C THR A 26 3.13 6.56 -1.93
N LEU A 27 4.14 5.79 -2.35
CA LEU A 27 4.35 4.43 -1.87
C LEU A 27 4.83 4.40 -0.41
N GLU A 28 5.72 5.33 -0.03
CA GLU A 28 6.11 5.51 1.36
C GLU A 28 4.90 5.84 2.24
N LYS A 29 4.01 6.71 1.76
CA LYS A 29 2.77 7.04 2.47
C LYS A 29 1.87 5.82 2.67
N ILE A 30 1.71 4.96 1.68
CA ILE A 30 0.91 3.73 1.82
C ILE A 30 1.51 2.84 2.91
N ILE A 31 2.82 2.61 2.87
CA ILE A 31 3.50 1.75 3.85
C ILE A 31 3.38 2.34 5.26
N ALA A 32 3.63 3.64 5.42
CA ALA A 32 3.56 4.33 6.69
C ALA A 32 2.15 4.30 7.31
N ARG A 33 1.10 4.19 6.50
CA ARG A 33 -0.26 4.03 7.04
C ARG A 33 -0.46 2.73 7.81
N TYR A 34 0.34 1.70 7.53
CA TYR A 34 0.31 0.44 8.27
C TYR A 34 1.25 0.44 9.49
N ASP A 35 1.90 1.56 9.82
CA ASP A 35 2.74 1.62 11.02
C ASP A 35 1.91 1.31 12.28
N GLY A 36 2.45 0.51 13.19
CA GLY A 36 1.73 0.08 14.40
C GLY A 36 0.70 -1.04 14.17
N ALA A 37 0.45 -1.46 12.92
CA ALA A 37 -0.32 -2.67 12.64
C ALA A 37 0.47 -3.95 13.00
N PRO A 38 -0.14 -5.15 12.99
CA PRO A 38 0.56 -6.41 13.24
C PRO A 38 1.83 -6.55 12.38
N GLU A 39 2.90 -7.05 12.97
CA GLU A 39 4.22 -7.12 12.34
C GLU A 39 4.20 -8.00 11.07
N ASP A 40 3.45 -9.10 11.09
CA ASP A 40 3.24 -9.99 9.96
C ASP A 40 2.52 -9.30 8.79
N LEU A 41 1.51 -8.47 9.07
CA LEU A 41 0.83 -7.66 8.07
C LEU A 41 1.78 -6.63 7.43
N GLN A 42 2.56 -5.94 8.26
CA GLN A 42 3.52 -4.95 7.78
C GLN A 42 4.61 -5.61 6.92
N LEU A 43 5.12 -6.77 7.34
CA LEU A 43 6.12 -7.51 6.58
C LEU A 43 5.57 -7.99 5.24
N ALA A 44 4.38 -8.60 5.23
CA ALA A 44 3.74 -9.07 3.99
C ALA A 44 3.49 -7.93 2.99
N LEU A 45 3.03 -6.76 3.47
CA LEU A 45 2.86 -5.58 2.62
C LEU A 45 4.20 -5.15 1.99
N LYS A 46 5.25 -5.08 2.81
CA LYS A 46 6.60 -4.65 2.39
C LYS A 46 7.19 -5.60 1.35
N GLU A 47 7.07 -6.91 1.56
CA GLU A 47 7.52 -7.94 0.61
C GLU A 47 6.75 -7.85 -0.72
N GLN A 48 5.41 -7.80 -0.68
CA GLN A 48 4.60 -7.70 -1.90
C GLN A 48 4.86 -6.39 -2.68
N MET A 49 5.13 -5.30 -1.97
CA MET A 49 5.52 -4.03 -2.58
C MET A 49 6.88 -4.14 -3.26
N GLU A 50 7.88 -4.71 -2.59
CA GLU A 50 9.22 -4.93 -3.15
C GLU A 50 9.15 -5.78 -4.41
N GLU A 51 8.49 -6.94 -4.36
CA GLU A 51 8.31 -7.83 -5.50
C GLU A 51 7.65 -7.10 -6.68
N THR A 52 6.57 -6.34 -6.42
CA THR A 52 5.88 -5.57 -7.45
C THR A 52 6.80 -4.55 -8.11
N LEU A 53 7.63 -3.84 -7.34
CA LEU A 53 8.55 -2.85 -7.87
C LEU A 53 9.65 -3.49 -8.72
N VAL A 54 10.24 -4.59 -8.24
CA VAL A 54 11.28 -5.33 -8.97
C VAL A 54 10.76 -5.88 -10.30
N ASP A 55 9.54 -6.43 -10.30
CA ASP A 55 8.87 -6.92 -11.51
C ASP A 55 8.64 -5.78 -12.52
N LEU A 56 8.17 -4.63 -12.04
CA LEU A 56 7.91 -3.46 -12.88
C LEU A 56 9.20 -2.85 -13.46
N ALA A 57 10.25 -2.75 -12.66
CA ALA A 57 11.56 -2.30 -13.14
C ALA A 57 12.09 -3.23 -14.23
N SER A 58 12.00 -4.54 -14.02
CA SER A 58 12.38 -5.55 -15.03
C SER A 58 11.54 -5.47 -16.30
N LEU A 59 10.26 -5.10 -16.18
CA LEU A 59 9.36 -4.93 -17.32
C LEU A 59 9.75 -3.71 -18.18
N ILE A 60 10.16 -2.61 -17.56
CA ILE A 60 10.57 -1.39 -18.28
C ILE A 60 11.73 -1.66 -19.24
N ASP A 61 12.71 -2.44 -18.81
CA ASP A 61 13.87 -2.77 -19.64
C ASP A 61 13.47 -3.57 -20.89
N ARG A 62 12.41 -4.39 -20.80
CA ARG A 62 11.91 -5.22 -21.89
C ARG A 62 10.87 -4.52 -22.76
N MET A 63 10.10 -3.62 -22.15
CA MET A 63 8.98 -2.91 -22.78
C MET A 63 9.01 -1.43 -22.37
N PRO A 64 9.85 -0.61 -23.03
CA PRO A 64 9.99 0.80 -22.67
C PRO A 64 8.69 1.62 -22.79
N ASP A 65 7.74 1.20 -23.59
CA ASP A 65 6.45 1.89 -23.77
C ASP A 65 5.31 1.28 -22.94
N ALA A 66 5.62 0.35 -22.03
CA ALA A 66 4.61 -0.23 -21.15
C ALA A 66 3.93 0.87 -20.30
N PRO A 67 2.60 0.80 -20.12
CA PRO A 67 1.87 1.77 -19.31
C PRO A 67 2.06 1.50 -17.81
N ILE A 68 3.28 1.69 -17.32
CA ILE A 68 3.73 1.24 -15.99
C ILE A 68 2.85 1.76 -14.85
N GLY A 69 2.35 2.99 -14.91
CA GLY A 69 1.43 3.52 -13.89
C GLY A 69 0.10 2.77 -13.83
N LEU A 70 -0.43 2.33 -14.99
CA LEU A 70 -1.64 1.51 -15.04
C LEU A 70 -1.39 0.10 -14.49
N ILE A 71 -0.21 -0.46 -14.75
CA ILE A 71 0.19 -1.78 -14.23
C ILE A 71 0.38 -1.71 -12.72
N MET A 72 1.07 -0.67 -12.22
CA MET A 72 1.26 -0.44 -10.78
C MET A 72 -0.07 -0.24 -10.07
N ALA A 73 -0.96 0.61 -10.59
CA ALA A 73 -2.28 0.80 -10.02
C ALA A 73 -3.10 -0.50 -9.97
N ARG A 74 -2.94 -1.38 -10.97
CA ARG A 74 -3.57 -2.72 -10.95
C ARG A 74 -2.93 -3.61 -9.88
N ARG A 75 -1.61 -3.64 -9.74
CA ARG A 75 -0.90 -4.48 -8.77
C ARG A 75 -1.20 -4.06 -7.33
N LEU A 76 -1.16 -2.75 -7.05
CA LEU A 76 -1.55 -2.22 -5.75
C LEU A 76 -2.97 -2.62 -5.35
N SER A 77 -3.93 -2.57 -6.27
CA SER A 77 -5.32 -2.96 -6.00
C SER A 77 -5.54 -4.43 -5.61
N LEU A 78 -4.50 -5.25 -5.76
CA LEU A 78 -4.52 -6.68 -5.50
C LEU A 78 -3.72 -7.08 -4.25
N LEU A 79 -2.99 -6.16 -3.61
CA LEU A 79 -2.21 -6.43 -2.40
C LEU A 79 -3.08 -7.06 -1.31
N ASP A 80 -2.49 -8.00 -0.56
CA ASP A 80 -3.23 -8.77 0.44
C ASP A 80 -3.50 -7.97 1.71
N CYS A 81 -2.74 -6.90 1.92
CA CYS A 81 -2.93 -5.98 3.04
C CYS A 81 -4.35 -5.38 3.09
N PHE A 82 -5.09 -5.37 1.98
CA PHE A 82 -6.47 -4.91 1.93
C PHE A 82 -7.50 -5.96 2.37
N TYR A 83 -7.12 -7.23 2.54
CA TYR A 83 -7.98 -8.24 3.17
C TYR A 83 -7.95 -8.16 4.69
N THR A 84 -6.88 -7.62 5.26
CA THR A 84 -6.77 -7.38 6.69
C THR A 84 -7.36 -6.02 7.03
N ARG A 85 -8.42 -6.04 7.83
CA ARG A 85 -9.19 -4.85 8.22
C ARG A 85 -8.97 -4.57 9.70
N ALA A 86 -9.05 -3.31 10.09
CA ALA A 86 -9.15 -2.93 11.48
C ALA A 86 -10.52 -2.31 11.77
N THR A 87 -11.04 -2.58 12.96
CA THR A 87 -12.26 -1.95 13.47
C THR A 87 -12.10 -1.54 14.92
N LYS A 88 -12.79 -0.48 15.32
CA LYS A 88 -12.91 -0.02 16.70
C LYS A 88 -14.36 0.34 17.00
N LYS A 89 -14.70 0.51 18.28
CA LYS A 89 -15.98 1.08 18.68
C LYS A 89 -15.93 2.60 18.61
N GLY A 90 -16.75 3.19 17.75
CA GLY A 90 -16.98 4.61 17.65
C GLY A 90 -18.29 5.05 18.32
N ALA A 91 -18.53 6.36 18.33
CA ALA A 91 -19.73 6.96 18.94
C ALA A 91 -21.04 6.55 18.24
N ALA A 92 -20.98 6.28 16.93
CA ALA A 92 -22.14 5.91 16.10
C ALA A 92 -22.20 4.41 15.74
N GLY A 93 -21.29 3.59 16.27
CA GLY A 93 -21.21 2.16 15.97
C GLY A 93 -19.78 1.72 15.64
N SER A 94 -19.63 0.64 14.90
CA SER A 94 -18.31 0.16 14.46
C SER A 94 -17.73 1.07 13.38
N GLU A 95 -16.51 1.52 13.61
CA GLU A 95 -15.72 2.26 12.63
C GLU A 95 -14.70 1.32 11.98
N PHE A 96 -14.40 1.56 10.71
CA PHE A 96 -13.46 0.74 9.93
C PHE A 96 -12.32 1.59 9.45
N TRP A 97 -11.10 1.11 9.68
CA TRP A 97 -9.90 1.78 9.22
C TRP A 97 -9.80 1.74 7.70
N ASN A 98 -9.61 2.91 7.09
CA ASN A 98 -9.35 3.03 5.66
C ASN A 98 -7.87 3.41 5.40
N PRO A 99 -7.00 2.45 5.02
CA PRO A 99 -5.59 2.72 4.70
C PRO A 99 -5.37 3.59 3.46
N LEU A 100 -6.42 3.99 2.73
CA LEU A 100 -6.31 4.99 1.66
C LEU A 100 -6.55 6.43 2.15
N GLU A 101 -7.06 6.60 3.37
CA GLU A 101 -7.45 7.91 3.91
C GLU A 101 -6.58 8.27 5.12
N GLU A 102 -6.46 7.38 6.10
CA GLU A 102 -5.81 7.65 7.39
C GLU A 102 -4.72 6.62 7.73
N SER A 103 -3.86 6.96 8.70
CA SER A 103 -2.88 6.01 9.25
C SER A 103 -3.51 5.15 10.35
N PHE A 104 -3.00 3.94 10.54
CA PHE A 104 -3.46 3.08 11.63
C PHE A 104 -3.21 3.68 13.03
N PRO A 105 -2.06 4.35 13.31
CA PRO A 105 -1.86 5.00 14.59
C PRO A 105 -2.96 6.02 14.89
N ASP A 106 -3.25 6.92 13.94
CA ASP A 106 -4.33 7.92 14.07
C ASP A 106 -5.69 7.24 14.30
N PHE A 107 -5.99 6.20 13.52
CA PHE A 107 -7.22 5.42 13.67
C PHE A 107 -7.34 4.80 15.07
N SER A 108 -6.24 4.28 15.62
CA SER A 108 -6.21 3.54 16.87
C SER A 108 -6.22 4.42 18.13
N GLU A 109 -5.73 5.67 18.05
CA GLU A 109 -5.68 6.59 19.20
C GLU A 109 -7.09 7.06 19.63
N GLU A 110 -8.02 7.13 18.69
CA GLU A 110 -9.34 7.72 18.89
C GLU A 110 -10.39 6.76 19.49
N GLY A 111 -10.06 5.50 19.78
CA GLY A 111 -11.03 4.55 20.35
C GLY A 111 -10.41 3.43 21.17
N GLU A 112 -11.15 2.96 22.18
CA GLU A 112 -10.80 1.75 22.90
C GLU A 112 -11.02 0.52 21.99
N ASP A 113 -10.10 -0.44 22.04
CA ASP A 113 -10.20 -1.76 21.41
C ASP A 113 -10.17 -1.81 19.87
N ALA A 114 -9.17 -1.18 19.24
CA ALA A 114 -8.88 -1.45 17.82
C ALA A 114 -8.44 -2.92 17.64
N HIS A 115 -9.10 -3.65 16.74
CA HIS A 115 -8.80 -5.06 16.46
C HIS A 115 -8.69 -5.33 14.97
N PHE A 116 -7.73 -6.17 14.60
CA PHE A 116 -7.54 -6.65 13.25
C PHE A 116 -8.27 -7.96 13.00
N TYR A 117 -8.80 -8.12 11.78
CA TYR A 117 -9.37 -9.37 11.31
C TYR A 117 -9.19 -9.50 9.80
N THR A 118 -9.12 -10.73 9.30
CA THR A 118 -9.09 -11.03 7.86
C THR A 118 -10.51 -11.22 7.35
N ALA A 119 -10.84 -10.57 6.23
CA ALA A 119 -12.12 -10.69 5.56
C ALA A 119 -12.00 -11.44 4.23
N SER A 120 -13.12 -11.95 3.71
CA SER A 120 -13.18 -12.56 2.37
C SER A 120 -13.11 -11.55 1.22
N GLU A 121 -13.32 -10.26 1.53
CA GLU A 121 -13.35 -9.17 0.57
C GLU A 121 -12.37 -8.07 1.01
N ARG A 122 -11.80 -7.35 0.04
CA ARG A 122 -10.89 -6.24 0.32
C ARG A 122 -11.63 -5.02 0.86
N PHE A 123 -10.97 -4.26 1.74
CA PHE A 123 -11.40 -2.93 2.15
C PHE A 123 -10.21 -1.97 2.18
N PRO A 124 -10.22 -0.90 1.38
CA PRO A 124 -11.23 -0.57 0.36
C PRO A 124 -11.33 -1.61 -0.78
N ALA A 125 -12.41 -1.56 -1.54
CA ALA A 125 -12.60 -2.44 -2.69
C ALA A 125 -11.52 -2.21 -3.77
N SER A 126 -11.15 -3.24 -4.51
CA SER A 126 -10.04 -3.17 -5.49
C SER A 126 -10.23 -2.09 -6.55
N ASP A 127 -11.46 -1.81 -6.99
CA ASP A 127 -11.76 -0.74 -7.94
C ASP A 127 -11.50 0.66 -7.33
N ILE A 128 -11.82 0.85 -6.05
CA ILE A 128 -11.50 2.05 -5.29
C ILE A 128 -9.99 2.22 -5.15
N VAL A 129 -9.27 1.16 -4.73
CA VAL A 129 -7.80 1.20 -4.64
C VAL A 129 -7.19 1.52 -5.99
N LYS A 130 -7.65 0.87 -7.06
CA LYS A 130 -7.15 1.11 -8.42
C LYS A 130 -7.40 2.53 -8.90
N LYS A 131 -8.58 3.09 -8.61
CA LYS A 131 -8.91 4.48 -8.95
C LYS A 131 -8.00 5.45 -8.19
N TRP A 132 -7.88 5.27 -6.87
CA TRP A 132 -7.01 6.07 -6.03
C TRP A 132 -5.55 6.01 -6.51
N SER A 133 -5.03 4.81 -6.81
CA SER A 133 -3.66 4.65 -7.30
C SER A 133 -3.43 5.36 -8.63
N LYS A 134 -4.40 5.34 -9.55
CA LYS A 134 -4.30 6.07 -10.82
C LYS A 134 -4.27 7.59 -10.65
N GLU A 135 -4.82 8.11 -9.56
CA GLU A 135 -4.82 9.55 -9.27
C GLU A 135 -3.51 9.99 -8.60
N HIS A 136 -2.84 9.08 -7.88
CA HIS A 136 -1.66 9.38 -7.06
C HIS A 136 -0.33 8.82 -7.59
N LEU A 137 -0.36 8.03 -8.68
CA LEU A 137 0.81 7.40 -9.30
C LEU A 137 0.90 7.71 -10.81
N GLN A 138 0.56 8.94 -11.20
CA GLN A 138 0.77 9.43 -12.57
C GLN A 138 2.18 9.93 -12.79
#